data_AF-A0A968ZB46-F1
#
_entry.id   AF-A0A968ZB46-F1
#
_cell.length_a   1.000
_cell.length_b   1.000
_cell.length_c   1.000
_cell.angle_alpha   90.00
_cell.angle_beta   90.00
_cell.angle_gamma   90.00
#
_symmetry.space_group_name_H-M   'P 1'
#
loop_
_entity.id
_entity.type
_entity.pdbx_description
1 polymer ?
#
loop_
_entity_poly.entity_id
_entity_poly.type
_entity_poly.pdbx_seq_one_letter_code
_entity_poly.pdbx_strand_id
1 'polypeptide(L)'
;AAGPTEVIDLDTIRLQVVARSPSGEPELASVATADLFNEASSAWKAGRGKDAIGLFRRLVGDFPDSSYAPLSLHNIAAIYDGQGDHDSTITTLRELIAAYPASRVSVTGHLYIAAIVSERKRWPEALRTLEEVLARDNLTFQDRVEALARKGYVLLEQGALDPADAALVAAIDQWRRAPRIDDVYFIAMAHYYRGEVAHRRFAAVKVQLPDDQLGKSLDAKEALAVVAYDRWRDALPHRHAHWATASGYQMSQVFFELWEAAVTAPYPSAMSQQARAPYVREVHVRMRSYLQKSLEGHQMNVGLAEAYGVSTAWSEASKSRAMQIMEILAKEAKGEFVRPSS
;
A
#
# COMPACT_ATOMS: atom_id res chain seq x y z
N ALA A 1 -43.69 -28.31 -16.06
CA ALA A 1 -43.25 -27.15 -15.28
C ALA A 1 -42.66 -26.15 -16.27
N ALA A 2 -43.16 -24.93 -16.34
CA ALA A 2 -42.48 -23.88 -17.11
C ALA A 2 -41.08 -23.68 -16.48
N GLY A 3 -40.05 -23.61 -17.31
CA GLY A 3 -38.69 -23.33 -16.85
C GLY A 3 -38.61 -21.97 -16.13
N PRO A 4 -37.51 -21.69 -15.40
CA PRO A 4 -37.34 -20.40 -14.74
C PRO A 4 -37.49 -19.26 -15.76
N THR A 5 -38.30 -18.26 -15.43
CA THR A 5 -38.44 -17.04 -16.24
C THR A 5 -37.15 -16.23 -16.13
N GLU A 6 -36.49 -16.01 -17.26
CA GLU A 6 -35.34 -15.12 -17.37
C GLU A 6 -35.84 -13.67 -17.46
N VAL A 7 -35.37 -12.81 -16.58
CA VAL A 7 -35.64 -11.36 -16.61
C VAL A 7 -34.39 -10.67 -17.11
N ILE A 8 -34.50 -9.95 -18.22
CA ILE A 8 -33.42 -9.16 -18.81
C ILE A 8 -33.75 -7.69 -18.61
N ASP A 9 -32.91 -6.97 -17.85
CA ASP A 9 -32.98 -5.53 -17.71
C ASP A 9 -32.18 -4.87 -18.84
N LEU A 10 -32.86 -4.05 -19.63
CA LEU A 10 -32.28 -3.37 -20.79
C LEU A 10 -31.86 -1.93 -20.46
N ASP A 11 -32.11 -1.47 -19.22
CA ASP A 11 -31.90 -0.09 -18.76
C ASP A 11 -32.59 0.92 -19.70
N THR A 12 -31.82 1.63 -20.53
CA THR A 12 -32.36 2.62 -21.47
C THR A 12 -32.51 2.00 -22.87
N ILE A 13 -33.72 2.05 -23.42
CA ILE A 13 -34.00 1.66 -24.80
C ILE A 13 -34.37 2.91 -25.60
N ARG A 14 -33.59 3.22 -26.64
CA ARG A 14 -33.95 4.23 -27.63
C ARG A 14 -34.56 3.57 -28.86
N LEU A 15 -35.77 4.00 -29.21
CA LEU A 15 -36.45 3.62 -30.45
C LEU A 15 -36.29 4.76 -31.46
N GLN A 16 -35.83 4.44 -32.66
CA GLN A 16 -35.69 5.39 -33.75
C GLN A 16 -36.47 4.91 -34.95
N VAL A 17 -37.31 5.79 -35.52
CA VAL A 17 -38.02 5.51 -36.77
C VAL A 17 -37.01 5.53 -37.91
N VAL A 18 -36.80 4.39 -38.56
CA VAL A 18 -35.85 4.25 -39.66
C VAL A 18 -36.53 4.28 -41.03
N ALA A 19 -37.80 3.87 -41.10
CA ALA A 19 -38.62 3.95 -42.30
C ALA A 19 -40.11 4.03 -41.92
N ARG A 20 -40.97 4.22 -42.92
CA ARG A 20 -42.41 4.03 -42.80
C ARG A 20 -42.89 3.08 -43.88
N SER A 21 -43.71 2.13 -43.50
CA SER A 21 -44.34 1.21 -44.44
C SER A 21 -45.31 1.96 -45.39
N PRO A 22 -45.74 1.35 -46.50
CA PRO A 22 -46.76 1.92 -47.37
C PRO A 22 -48.10 2.19 -46.68
N SER A 23 -48.40 1.50 -45.57
CA SER A 23 -49.57 1.75 -44.71
C SER A 23 -49.36 2.89 -43.70
N GLY A 24 -48.17 3.48 -43.65
CA GLY A 24 -47.83 4.62 -42.79
C GLY A 24 -47.26 4.24 -41.41
N GLU A 25 -47.14 2.94 -41.11
CA GLU A 25 -46.61 2.44 -39.84
C GLU A 25 -45.09 2.66 -39.76
N PRO A 26 -44.56 3.15 -38.61
CA PRO A 26 -43.14 3.36 -38.45
C PRO A 26 -42.39 2.03 -38.27
N GLU A 27 -41.35 1.82 -39.08
CA GLU A 27 -40.35 0.80 -38.81
C GLU A 27 -39.35 1.36 -37.80
N LEU A 28 -39.14 0.62 -36.70
CA LEU A 28 -38.33 1.06 -35.56
C LEU A 28 -37.03 0.27 -35.50
N ALA A 29 -35.90 0.98 -35.37
CA ALA A 29 -34.68 0.40 -34.83
C ALA A 29 -34.61 0.67 -33.33
N SER A 30 -34.30 -0.35 -32.54
CA SER A 30 -34.09 -0.23 -31.10
C SER A 30 -32.61 -0.36 -30.77
N VAL A 31 -32.10 0.53 -29.92
CA VAL A 31 -30.78 0.39 -29.30
C VAL A 31 -30.98 0.37 -27.79
N ALA A 32 -30.67 -0.76 -27.16
CA ALA A 32 -30.61 -0.89 -25.71
C ALA A 32 -29.19 -0.64 -25.22
N THR A 33 -29.04 0.09 -24.12
CA THR A 33 -27.73 0.35 -23.50
C THR A 33 -27.09 -0.92 -22.98
N ALA A 34 -27.88 -1.87 -22.48
CA ALA A 34 -27.41 -3.19 -22.08
C ALA A 34 -26.75 -3.96 -23.24
N ASP A 35 -27.37 -3.95 -24.42
CA ASP A 35 -26.82 -4.64 -25.61
C ASP A 35 -25.51 -4.00 -26.06
N LEU A 36 -25.48 -2.66 -26.13
CA LEU A 36 -24.26 -1.93 -26.50
C LEU A 36 -23.11 -2.18 -25.50
N PHE A 37 -23.42 -2.23 -24.20
CA PHE A 37 -22.44 -2.56 -23.16
C PHE A 37 -21.93 -4.00 -23.29
N ASN A 38 -22.81 -4.96 -23.57
CA ASN A 38 -22.47 -6.36 -23.75
C ASN A 38 -21.62 -6.59 -25.02
N GLU A 39 -21.93 -5.88 -26.11
CA GLU A 39 -21.14 -5.89 -27.34
C GLU A 39 -19.73 -5.37 -27.08
N ALA A 40 -19.60 -4.21 -26.44
CA ALA A 40 -18.32 -3.61 -26.06
C ALA A 40 -17.49 -4.56 -25.18
N SER A 41 -18.12 -5.16 -24.17
CA SER A 41 -17.50 -6.14 -23.27
C SER A 41 -17.04 -7.39 -24.02
N SER A 42 -17.80 -7.85 -25.00
CA SER A 42 -17.45 -9.00 -25.85
C SER A 42 -16.29 -8.69 -26.79
N ALA A 43 -16.27 -7.49 -27.38
CA ALA A 43 -15.15 -7.02 -28.19
C ALA A 43 -13.85 -6.97 -27.37
N TRP A 44 -13.91 -6.51 -26.11
CA TRP A 44 -12.77 -6.51 -25.21
C TRP A 44 -12.25 -7.93 -24.93
N LYS A 45 -13.15 -8.85 -24.54
CA LYS A 45 -12.81 -10.27 -24.32
C LYS A 45 -12.18 -10.94 -25.54
N ALA A 46 -12.54 -10.49 -26.74
CA ALA A 46 -11.97 -10.95 -28.01
C ALA A 46 -10.64 -10.27 -28.39
N GLY A 47 -10.04 -9.47 -27.50
CA GLY A 47 -8.78 -8.75 -27.75
C GLY A 47 -8.93 -7.51 -28.64
N ARG A 48 -10.16 -7.11 -29.01
CA ARG A 48 -10.43 -5.95 -29.86
C ARG A 48 -10.61 -4.69 -29.03
N GLY A 49 -9.55 -4.25 -28.35
CA GLY A 49 -9.60 -3.13 -27.41
C GLY A 49 -10.06 -1.80 -28.03
N LYS A 50 -9.63 -1.48 -29.26
CA LYS A 50 -10.04 -0.24 -29.94
C LYS A 50 -11.55 -0.22 -30.21
N ASP A 51 -12.10 -1.32 -30.70
CA ASP A 51 -13.53 -1.46 -30.98
C ASP A 51 -14.35 -1.35 -29.68
N ALA A 52 -13.90 -2.03 -28.63
CA ALA A 52 -14.52 -1.98 -27.31
C ALA A 52 -14.57 -0.54 -26.77
N ILE A 53 -13.46 0.19 -26.84
CA ILE A 53 -13.41 1.62 -26.45
C ILE A 53 -14.41 2.43 -27.28
N GLY A 54 -14.46 2.22 -28.61
CA GLY A 54 -15.41 2.91 -29.49
C GLY A 54 -16.87 2.71 -29.08
N LEU A 55 -17.25 1.46 -28.78
CA LEU A 55 -18.60 1.11 -28.35
C LEU A 55 -18.94 1.67 -26.97
N PHE A 56 -18.02 1.58 -26.00
CA PHE A 56 -18.21 2.21 -24.69
C PHE A 56 -18.30 3.74 -24.78
N ARG A 57 -17.48 4.38 -25.62
CA ARG A 57 -17.53 5.83 -25.86
C ARG A 57 -18.85 6.25 -26.51
N ARG A 58 -19.36 5.46 -27.44
CA ARG A 58 -20.70 5.64 -28.02
C ARG A 58 -21.77 5.55 -26.95
N LEU A 59 -21.71 4.57 -26.04
CA LEU A 59 -22.66 4.45 -24.94
C LEU A 59 -22.68 5.72 -24.09
N VAL A 60 -21.51 6.20 -23.66
CA VAL A 60 -21.38 7.41 -22.83
C VAL A 60 -21.91 8.65 -23.54
N GLY A 61 -21.63 8.81 -24.83
CA GLY A 61 -22.06 9.97 -25.61
C GLY A 61 -23.55 9.95 -25.97
N ASP A 62 -24.06 8.79 -26.39
CA ASP A 62 -25.44 8.64 -26.83
C ASP A 62 -26.41 8.53 -25.64
N PHE A 63 -25.98 7.98 -24.51
CA PHE A 63 -26.83 7.65 -23.36
C PHE A 63 -26.18 8.06 -22.02
N PRO A 64 -25.90 9.35 -21.79
CA PRO A 64 -25.19 9.80 -20.58
C PRO A 64 -25.94 9.47 -19.29
N ASP A 65 -27.28 9.43 -19.28
CA ASP A 65 -28.06 9.13 -18.08
C ASP A 65 -28.20 7.62 -17.78
N SER A 66 -27.65 6.76 -18.65
CA SER A 66 -27.70 5.31 -18.47
C SER A 66 -26.86 4.85 -17.28
N SER A 67 -27.36 3.83 -16.56
CA SER A 67 -26.58 3.17 -15.51
C SER A 67 -25.28 2.53 -16.03
N TYR A 68 -25.21 2.23 -17.34
CA TYR A 68 -24.02 1.71 -18.02
C TYR A 68 -23.00 2.79 -18.41
N ALA A 69 -23.34 4.08 -18.41
CA ALA A 69 -22.43 5.14 -18.80
C ALA A 69 -21.21 5.26 -17.86
N PRO A 70 -21.35 5.34 -16.52
CA PRO A 70 -20.20 5.34 -15.62
C PRO A 70 -19.41 4.02 -15.69
N LEU A 71 -20.08 2.88 -15.88
CA LEU A 71 -19.41 1.58 -16.04
C LEU A 71 -18.57 1.53 -17.32
N SER A 72 -19.04 2.16 -18.40
CA SER A 72 -18.36 2.23 -19.68
C SER A 72 -17.07 3.04 -19.58
N LEU A 73 -17.07 4.19 -18.91
CA LEU A 73 -15.85 4.94 -18.65
C LEU A 73 -14.87 4.16 -17.76
N HIS A 74 -15.37 3.45 -16.75
CA HIS A 74 -14.53 2.58 -15.91
C HIS A 74 -13.88 1.47 -16.74
N ASN A 75 -14.61 0.83 -17.64
CA ASN A 75 -14.09 -0.20 -18.55
C ASN A 75 -13.08 0.36 -19.55
N ILE A 76 -13.31 1.55 -20.11
CA ILE A 76 -12.34 2.21 -20.99
C ILE A 76 -11.02 2.45 -20.24
N ALA A 77 -11.09 2.93 -19.00
CA ALA A 77 -9.91 3.12 -18.16
C ALA A 77 -9.17 1.79 -17.90
N ALA A 78 -9.89 0.71 -17.61
CA ALA A 78 -9.30 -0.61 -17.43
C ALA A 78 -8.63 -1.16 -18.72
N ILE A 79 -9.17 -0.85 -19.89
CA ILE A 79 -8.57 -1.22 -21.17
C ILE A 79 -7.24 -0.48 -21.38
N TYR A 80 -7.19 0.83 -21.13
CA TYR A 80 -5.95 1.61 -21.22
C TYR A 80 -4.91 1.14 -20.19
N ASP A 81 -5.36 0.82 -18.99
CA ASP A 81 -4.51 0.32 -17.91
C ASP A 81 -3.86 -1.01 -18.27
N GLY A 82 -4.64 -1.95 -18.83
CA GLY A 82 -4.11 -3.22 -19.34
C GLY A 82 -3.12 -3.08 -20.51
N GLN A 83 -3.06 -1.90 -21.15
CA GLN A 83 -2.08 -1.55 -22.19
C GLN A 83 -0.85 -0.83 -21.61
N GLY A 84 -0.84 -0.55 -20.30
CA GLY A 84 0.19 0.26 -19.63
C GLY A 84 0.08 1.77 -19.89
N ASP A 85 -0.99 2.23 -20.55
CA ASP A 85 -1.22 3.65 -20.84
C ASP A 85 -1.89 4.34 -19.64
N HIS A 86 -1.14 4.56 -18.56
CA HIS A 86 -1.76 5.15 -17.37
C HIS A 86 -2.16 6.62 -17.54
N ASP A 87 -1.66 7.31 -18.57
CA ASP A 87 -2.08 8.70 -18.84
C ASP A 87 -3.51 8.73 -19.40
N SER A 88 -3.82 7.83 -20.34
CA SER A 88 -5.19 7.63 -20.82
C SER A 88 -6.10 7.05 -19.74
N THR A 89 -5.60 6.16 -18.88
CA THR A 89 -6.33 5.66 -17.69
C THR A 89 -6.73 6.81 -16.78
N ILE A 90 -5.77 7.63 -16.32
CA ILE A 90 -6.03 8.76 -15.42
C ILE A 90 -7.00 9.75 -16.08
N THR A 91 -6.82 10.05 -17.37
CA THR A 91 -7.69 10.99 -18.10
C THR A 91 -9.13 10.48 -18.13
N THR A 92 -9.34 9.21 -18.45
CA THR A 92 -10.67 8.60 -18.51
C THR A 92 -11.31 8.50 -17.11
N LEU A 93 -10.53 8.22 -16.07
CA LEU A 93 -11.05 8.18 -14.69
C LEU A 93 -11.41 9.57 -14.18
N ARG A 94 -10.67 10.62 -14.56
CA ARG A 94 -11.04 12.01 -14.25
C ARG A 94 -12.35 12.40 -14.92
N GLU A 95 -12.57 11.99 -16.17
CA GLU A 95 -13.83 12.16 -16.86
C GLU A 95 -14.98 11.45 -16.12
N LEU A 96 -14.78 10.20 -15.68
CA LEU A 96 -15.74 9.46 -14.86
C LEU A 96 -16.09 10.20 -13.57
N ILE A 97 -15.09 10.74 -12.87
CA ILE A 97 -15.29 11.47 -11.62
C ILE A 97 -16.06 12.77 -11.84
N ALA A 98 -15.77 13.48 -12.93
CA ALA A 98 -16.44 14.74 -13.26
C ALA A 98 -17.89 14.52 -13.71
N ALA A 99 -18.14 13.54 -14.57
CA ALA A 99 -19.46 13.30 -15.16
C ALA A 99 -20.40 12.52 -14.22
N TYR A 100 -19.87 11.58 -13.42
CA TYR A 100 -20.68 10.66 -12.60
C TYR A 100 -20.22 10.62 -11.14
N PRO A 101 -20.14 11.77 -10.44
CA PRO A 101 -19.58 11.84 -9.10
C PRO A 101 -20.37 11.02 -8.08
N ALA A 102 -21.66 10.74 -8.28
CA ALA A 102 -22.43 9.91 -7.35
C ALA A 102 -22.18 8.39 -7.51
N SER A 103 -21.62 7.94 -8.64
CA SER A 103 -21.48 6.52 -8.95
C SER A 103 -20.44 5.81 -8.07
N ARG A 104 -20.66 4.52 -7.77
CA ARG A 104 -19.70 3.71 -6.99
C ARG A 104 -18.35 3.58 -7.68
N VAL A 105 -18.35 3.38 -9.01
CA VAL A 105 -17.14 3.25 -9.82
C VAL A 105 -16.37 4.57 -9.95
N SER A 106 -17.02 5.72 -9.77
CA SER A 106 -16.31 7.01 -9.64
C SER A 106 -15.43 7.05 -8.39
N VAL A 107 -15.92 6.58 -7.24
CA VAL A 107 -15.10 6.46 -6.01
C VAL A 107 -13.91 5.54 -6.25
N THR A 108 -14.16 4.35 -6.81
CA THR A 108 -13.10 3.38 -7.14
C THR A 108 -12.07 3.97 -8.09
N GLY A 109 -12.51 4.65 -9.15
CA GLY A 109 -11.64 5.34 -10.09
C GLY A 109 -10.79 6.42 -9.44
N HIS A 110 -11.35 7.17 -8.50
CA HIS A 110 -10.64 8.21 -7.77
C HIS A 110 -9.52 7.62 -6.89
N LEU A 111 -9.80 6.56 -6.15
CA LEU A 111 -8.79 5.83 -5.37
C LEU A 111 -7.70 5.23 -6.29
N TYR A 112 -8.08 4.76 -7.48
CA TYR A 112 -7.13 4.20 -8.43
C TYR A 112 -6.19 5.26 -9.04
N ILE A 113 -6.67 6.47 -9.34
CA ILE A 113 -5.80 7.60 -9.71
C ILE A 113 -4.77 7.84 -8.59
N ALA A 114 -5.21 7.89 -7.34
CA ALA A 114 -4.28 8.09 -6.22
C ALA A 114 -3.21 6.99 -6.14
N ALA A 115 -3.57 5.73 -6.41
CA ALA A 115 -2.62 4.62 -6.48
C ALA A 115 -1.57 4.82 -7.58
N ILE A 116 -2.00 5.05 -8.83
CA ILE A 116 -1.09 5.23 -9.99
C ILE A 116 -0.14 6.42 -9.74
N VAL A 117 -0.67 7.54 -9.27
CA VAL A 117 0.11 8.76 -9.04
C VAL A 117 1.12 8.56 -7.89
N SER A 118 0.75 7.77 -6.86
CA SER A 118 1.66 7.39 -5.77
C SER A 118 2.79 6.49 -6.25
N GLU A 119 2.50 5.48 -7.08
CA GLU A 119 3.52 4.59 -7.67
C GLU A 119 4.52 5.36 -8.55
N ARG A 120 4.03 6.37 -9.26
CA ARG A 120 4.86 7.32 -10.04
C ARG A 120 5.58 8.36 -9.17
N LYS A 121 5.50 8.26 -7.84
CA LYS A 121 6.14 9.15 -6.86
C LYS A 121 5.77 10.63 -7.01
N ARG A 122 4.59 10.91 -7.60
CA ARG A 122 4.07 12.27 -7.77
C ARG A 122 3.34 12.70 -6.48
N TRP A 123 4.10 12.80 -5.39
CA TRP A 123 3.55 12.90 -4.04
C TRP A 123 2.57 14.06 -3.82
N PRO A 124 2.82 15.29 -4.30
CA PRO A 124 1.89 16.40 -4.10
C PRO A 124 0.53 16.18 -4.78
N GLU A 125 0.51 15.52 -5.93
CA GLU A 125 -0.72 15.20 -6.64
C GLU A 125 -1.44 14.01 -6.01
N ALA A 126 -0.70 12.99 -5.58
CA ALA A 126 -1.27 11.86 -4.86
C ALA A 126 -1.98 12.32 -3.57
N LEU A 127 -1.32 13.19 -2.79
CA LEU A 127 -1.90 13.78 -1.59
C LEU A 127 -3.19 14.55 -1.89
N ARG A 128 -3.17 15.42 -2.90
CA ARG A 128 -4.36 16.18 -3.31
C ARG A 128 -5.50 15.28 -3.75
N THR A 129 -5.21 14.26 -4.56
CA THR A 129 -6.20 13.27 -5.03
C THR A 129 -6.82 12.51 -3.83
N LEU A 130 -6.01 12.16 -2.84
CA LEU A 130 -6.49 11.48 -1.62
C LEU A 130 -7.34 12.41 -0.74
N GLU A 131 -7.04 13.70 -0.72
CA GLU A 131 -7.85 14.70 -0.01
C GLU A 131 -9.19 14.96 -0.71
N GLU A 132 -9.17 15.06 -2.03
CA GLU A 132 -10.36 15.21 -2.86
C GLU A 132 -11.30 14.01 -2.72
N VAL A 133 -10.79 12.77 -2.71
CA VAL A 133 -11.64 11.58 -2.49
C VAL A 133 -12.18 11.54 -1.06
N LEU A 134 -11.38 11.86 -0.04
CA LEU A 134 -11.80 11.88 1.37
C LEU A 134 -12.88 12.91 1.68
N ALA A 135 -12.96 13.98 0.90
CA ALA A 135 -13.97 15.02 1.00
C ALA A 135 -15.35 14.59 0.46
N ARG A 136 -15.47 13.39 -0.12
CA ARG A 136 -16.74 12.90 -0.67
C ARG A 136 -17.64 12.29 0.41
N ASP A 137 -18.94 12.51 0.27
CA ASP A 137 -19.94 12.04 1.23
C ASP A 137 -20.31 10.57 1.04
N ASN A 138 -20.10 10.01 -0.16
CA ASN A 138 -20.53 8.67 -0.54
C ASN A 138 -19.48 7.56 -0.30
N LEU A 139 -18.46 7.82 0.54
CA LEU A 139 -17.44 6.81 0.87
C LEU A 139 -17.96 5.77 1.86
N THR A 140 -17.71 4.50 1.58
CA THR A 140 -17.87 3.41 2.55
C THR A 140 -16.75 3.44 3.60
N PHE A 141 -16.89 2.67 4.68
CA PHE A 141 -15.79 2.48 5.64
C PHE A 141 -14.52 1.96 4.96
N GLN A 142 -14.65 1.00 4.04
CA GLN A 142 -13.52 0.44 3.31
C GLN A 142 -12.81 1.50 2.45
N ASP A 143 -13.57 2.33 1.71
CA ASP A 143 -12.98 3.41 0.91
C ASP A 143 -12.22 4.43 1.78
N ARG A 144 -12.76 4.75 2.97
CA ARG A 144 -12.11 5.65 3.93
C ARG A 144 -10.83 5.04 4.50
N VAL A 145 -10.85 3.76 4.87
CA VAL A 145 -9.65 3.05 5.37
C VAL A 145 -8.56 3.06 4.31
N GLU A 146 -8.89 2.70 3.06
CA GLU A 146 -7.94 2.72 1.95
C GLU A 146 -7.35 4.11 1.73
N ALA A 147 -8.20 5.12 1.57
CA ALA A 147 -7.74 6.48 1.31
C ALA A 147 -6.85 7.03 2.43
N LEU A 148 -7.21 6.79 3.69
CA LEU A 148 -6.43 7.23 4.84
C LEU A 148 -5.10 6.47 4.97
N ALA A 149 -5.09 5.16 4.74
CA ALA A 149 -3.86 4.36 4.76
C ALA A 149 -2.89 4.83 3.66
N ARG A 150 -3.38 5.02 2.43
CA ARG A 150 -2.59 5.57 1.32
C ARG A 150 -2.12 7.00 1.60
N LYS A 151 -2.95 7.85 2.21
CA LYS A 151 -2.57 9.22 2.61
C LYS A 151 -1.43 9.20 3.62
N GLY A 152 -1.51 8.31 4.61
CA GLY A 152 -0.44 8.08 5.57
C GLY A 152 0.88 7.70 4.90
N TYR A 153 0.84 6.75 3.96
CA TYR A 153 2.02 6.37 3.17
C TYR A 153 2.59 7.54 2.36
N VAL A 154 1.76 8.28 1.63
CA VAL A 154 2.22 9.43 0.82
C VAL A 154 2.84 10.52 1.69
N LEU A 155 2.26 10.82 2.85
CA LEU A 155 2.81 11.81 3.79
C LEU A 155 4.14 11.35 4.40
N LEU A 156 4.27 10.05 4.68
CA LEU A 156 5.52 9.45 5.17
C LEU A 156 6.64 9.60 4.13
N GLU A 157 6.35 9.34 2.85
CA GLU A 157 7.32 9.49 1.75
C GLU A 157 7.73 10.95 1.53
N GLN A 158 6.87 11.91 1.89
CA GLN A 158 7.20 13.35 1.92
C GLN A 158 8.00 13.76 3.18
N GLY A 159 8.22 12.86 4.13
CA GLY A 159 8.88 13.15 5.41
C GLY A 159 7.97 13.83 6.45
N ALA A 160 6.67 13.98 6.16
CA ALA A 160 5.69 14.58 7.06
C ALA A 160 5.22 13.54 8.11
N LEU A 161 6.09 13.22 9.08
CA LEU A 161 5.89 12.11 10.02
C LEU A 161 4.64 12.25 10.90
N ASP A 162 4.37 13.43 11.46
CA ASP A 162 3.21 13.63 12.34
C ASP A 162 1.88 13.57 11.55
N PRO A 163 1.73 14.28 10.41
CA PRO A 163 0.56 14.11 9.54
C PRO A 163 0.38 12.67 9.05
N ALA A 164 1.47 11.96 8.76
CA ALA A 164 1.42 10.56 8.35
C ALA A 164 0.83 9.67 9.46
N ASP A 165 1.35 9.74 10.70
CA ASP A 165 0.82 8.95 11.83
C ASP A 165 -0.66 9.29 12.07
N ALA A 166 -1.04 10.57 11.99
CA ALA A 166 -2.43 11.00 12.17
C ALA A 166 -3.38 10.38 11.13
N ALA A 167 -2.99 10.36 9.85
CA ALA A 167 -3.79 9.72 8.80
C ALA A 167 -3.90 8.19 9.00
N LEU A 168 -2.81 7.54 9.40
CA LEU A 168 -2.80 6.09 9.66
C LEU A 168 -3.64 5.71 10.89
N VAL A 169 -3.59 6.51 11.96
CA VAL A 169 -4.47 6.36 13.12
C VAL A 169 -5.93 6.51 12.71
N ALA A 170 -6.25 7.52 11.90
CA ALA A 170 -7.60 7.71 11.39
C ALA A 170 -8.08 6.49 10.56
N ALA A 171 -7.20 5.87 9.76
CA ALA A 171 -7.53 4.64 9.02
C ALA A 171 -7.91 3.50 9.99
N ILE A 172 -7.13 3.30 11.05
CA ILE A 172 -7.40 2.27 12.08
C ILE A 172 -8.71 2.55 12.82
N ASP A 173 -9.01 3.80 13.14
CA ASP A 173 -10.25 4.17 13.81
C ASP A 173 -11.48 3.98 12.91
N GLN A 174 -11.36 4.25 11.60
CA GLN A 174 -12.42 3.92 10.64
C GLN A 174 -12.64 2.41 10.56
N TRP A 175 -11.58 1.61 10.52
CA TRP A 175 -11.65 0.15 10.52
C TRP A 175 -12.39 -0.38 11.75
N ARG A 176 -12.04 0.11 12.96
CA ARG A 176 -12.66 -0.32 14.23
C ARG A 176 -14.15 0.00 14.31
N ARG A 177 -14.59 1.06 13.64
CA ARG A 177 -16.00 1.47 13.60
C ARG A 177 -16.80 0.73 12.53
N ALA A 178 -16.14 0.08 11.58
CA ALA A 178 -16.80 -0.60 10.48
C ALA A 178 -17.51 -1.86 11.00
N PRO A 179 -18.77 -2.11 10.60
CA PRO A 179 -19.46 -3.35 10.96
C PRO A 179 -18.72 -4.60 10.44
N ARG A 180 -18.15 -4.50 9.24
CA ARG A 180 -17.36 -5.55 8.58
C ARG A 180 -16.55 -4.96 7.44
N ILE A 181 -15.29 -5.35 7.34
CA ILE A 181 -14.44 -5.18 6.15
C ILE A 181 -13.69 -6.50 5.99
N ASP A 182 -13.84 -7.15 4.84
CA ASP A 182 -13.21 -8.45 4.58
C ASP A 182 -11.78 -8.30 4.07
N ASP A 183 -11.51 -7.26 3.27
CA ASP A 183 -10.17 -6.98 2.76
C ASP A 183 -9.30 -6.29 3.83
N VAL A 184 -8.39 -7.07 4.42
CA VAL A 184 -7.47 -6.63 5.46
C VAL A 184 -6.22 -5.91 4.94
N TYR A 185 -6.05 -5.78 3.61
CA TYR A 185 -4.83 -5.23 3.02
C TYR A 185 -4.48 -3.85 3.58
N PHE A 186 -5.43 -2.91 3.54
CA PHE A 186 -5.16 -1.52 3.92
C PHE A 186 -5.04 -1.29 5.42
N ILE A 187 -5.69 -2.10 6.25
CA ILE A 187 -5.50 -2.01 7.70
C ILE A 187 -4.14 -2.58 8.12
N ALA A 188 -3.70 -3.68 7.52
CA ALA A 188 -2.37 -4.23 7.74
C ALA A 188 -1.28 -3.26 7.23
N MET A 189 -1.49 -2.65 6.06
CA MET A 189 -0.67 -1.55 5.53
C MET A 189 -0.58 -0.39 6.54
N ALA A 190 -1.72 0.03 7.11
CA ALA A 190 -1.76 1.14 8.04
C ALA A 190 -0.92 0.87 9.30
N HIS A 191 -1.05 -0.31 9.90
CA HIS A 191 -0.23 -0.72 11.05
C HIS A 191 1.27 -0.77 10.71
N TYR A 192 1.63 -1.37 9.56
CA TYR A 192 3.01 -1.41 9.11
C TYR A 192 3.62 0.00 8.99
N TYR A 193 2.95 0.92 8.29
CA TYR A 193 3.49 2.28 8.12
C TYR A 193 3.52 3.10 9.41
N ARG A 194 2.71 2.78 10.42
CA ARG A 194 2.87 3.40 11.75
C ARG A 194 4.18 2.99 12.42
N GLY A 195 4.60 1.74 12.22
CA GLY A 195 5.93 1.26 12.58
C GLY A 195 7.02 2.03 11.82
N GLU A 196 6.87 2.18 10.51
CA GLU A 196 7.81 2.95 9.68
C GLU A 196 7.93 4.41 10.12
N VAL A 197 6.83 5.06 10.51
CA VAL A 197 6.88 6.42 11.07
C VAL A 197 7.74 6.47 12.33
N ALA A 198 7.57 5.52 13.26
CA ALA A 198 8.38 5.44 14.47
C ALA A 198 9.86 5.10 14.14
N HIS A 199 10.08 4.25 13.16
CA HIS A 199 11.42 3.90 12.68
C HIS A 199 12.15 5.07 12.02
N ARG A 200 11.45 5.93 11.24
CA ARG A 200 12.06 7.17 10.70
C ARG A 200 12.49 8.12 11.81
N ARG A 201 11.74 8.19 12.92
CA ARG A 201 12.17 8.93 14.12
C ARG A 201 13.40 8.28 14.77
N PHE A 202 13.41 6.94 14.89
CA PHE A 202 14.58 6.18 15.37
C PHE A 202 15.84 6.46 14.52
N ALA A 203 15.71 6.39 13.20
CA ALA A 203 16.80 6.61 12.26
C ALA A 203 17.35 8.04 12.32
N ALA A 204 16.48 9.03 12.57
CA ALA A 204 16.86 10.44 12.68
C ALA A 204 17.71 10.78 13.92
N VAL A 205 17.68 9.95 14.98
CA VAL A 205 18.52 10.16 16.15
C VAL A 205 19.98 9.94 15.78
N LYS A 206 20.82 10.97 15.97
CA LYS A 206 22.27 10.90 15.73
C LYS A 206 22.98 10.52 17.02
N VAL A 207 23.79 9.46 16.96
CA VAL A 207 24.65 9.02 18.06
C VAL A 207 25.94 9.83 18.01
N GLN A 208 26.07 10.83 18.88
CA GLN A 208 27.14 11.81 18.81
C GLN A 208 27.65 12.25 20.18
N LEU A 209 28.87 12.78 20.20
CA LEU A 209 29.46 13.47 21.34
C LEU A 209 28.82 14.86 21.55
N PRO A 210 28.92 15.47 22.74
CA PRO A 210 29.67 15.06 23.95
C PRO A 210 29.12 13.81 24.67
N ASP A 211 29.90 13.24 25.60
CA ASP A 211 29.63 11.96 26.26
C ASP A 211 28.23 11.89 26.94
N ASP A 212 27.71 13.01 27.45
CA ASP A 212 26.37 13.07 28.04
C ASP A 212 25.24 12.97 27.00
N GLN A 213 25.48 13.44 25.77
CA GLN A 213 24.56 13.26 24.65
C GLN A 213 24.66 11.87 24.04
N LEU A 214 25.85 11.25 24.09
CA LEU A 214 26.08 9.92 23.56
C LEU A 214 25.14 8.89 24.21
N GLY A 215 25.15 8.81 25.55
CA GLY A 215 24.26 7.90 26.28
C GLY A 215 22.77 8.19 26.02
N LYS A 216 22.36 9.46 26.14
CA LYS A 216 20.96 9.88 25.91
C LYS A 216 20.47 9.54 24.50
N SER A 217 21.33 9.67 23.48
CA SER A 217 20.97 9.37 22.10
C SER A 217 20.77 7.87 21.86
N LEU A 218 21.57 7.02 22.52
CA LEU A 218 21.38 5.56 22.49
C LEU A 218 20.10 5.15 23.23
N ASP A 219 19.85 5.70 24.42
CA ASP A 219 18.62 5.46 25.17
C ASP A 219 17.37 5.89 24.38
N ALA A 220 17.44 7.05 23.70
CA ALA A 220 16.37 7.54 22.84
C ALA A 220 16.13 6.62 21.64
N LYS A 221 17.20 6.09 21.03
CA LYS A 221 17.10 5.08 19.97
C LYS A 221 16.43 3.81 20.49
N GLU A 222 16.84 3.27 21.62
CA GLU A 222 16.20 2.08 22.22
C GLU A 222 14.71 2.30 22.46
N ALA A 223 14.32 3.44 23.05
CA ALA A 223 12.91 3.77 23.28
C ALA A 223 12.10 3.86 21.98
N LEU A 224 12.65 4.49 20.93
CA LEU A 224 11.98 4.59 19.62
C LEU A 224 11.90 3.24 18.90
N ALA A 225 12.92 2.38 19.06
CA ALA A 225 12.91 1.02 18.53
C ALA A 225 11.79 0.17 19.15
N VAL A 226 11.53 0.29 20.46
CA VAL A 226 10.39 -0.36 21.12
C VAL A 226 9.06 0.10 20.53
N VAL A 227 8.89 1.41 20.33
CA VAL A 227 7.67 1.97 19.71
C VAL A 227 7.48 1.45 18.29
N ALA A 228 8.55 1.39 17.48
CA ALA A 228 8.48 0.87 16.12
C ALA A 228 8.12 -0.63 16.13
N TYR A 229 8.79 -1.42 16.97
CA TYR A 229 8.53 -2.86 17.15
C TYR A 229 7.05 -3.14 17.49
N ASP A 230 6.50 -2.45 18.50
CA ASP A 230 5.12 -2.64 18.92
C ASP A 230 4.12 -2.28 17.81
N ARG A 231 4.39 -1.23 17.04
CA ARG A 231 3.50 -0.80 15.95
C ARG A 231 3.53 -1.75 14.74
N TRP A 232 4.71 -2.27 14.37
CA TRP A 232 4.79 -3.31 13.33
C TRP A 232 4.11 -4.61 13.79
N ARG A 233 4.25 -4.99 15.07
CA ARG A 233 3.57 -6.16 15.64
C ARG A 233 2.05 -6.10 15.44
N ASP A 234 1.46 -4.92 15.53
CA ASP A 234 0.01 -4.74 15.34
C ASP A 234 -0.48 -5.12 13.93
N ALA A 235 0.40 -5.24 12.93
CA ALA A 235 0.01 -5.72 11.59
C ALA A 235 -0.16 -7.25 11.52
N LEU A 236 0.50 -8.02 12.41
CA LEU A 236 0.53 -9.48 12.37
C LEU A 236 -0.86 -10.14 12.53
N PRO A 237 -1.75 -9.68 13.44
CA PRO A 237 -3.07 -10.28 13.63
C PRO A 237 -3.96 -10.27 12.39
N HIS A 238 -3.70 -9.37 11.42
CA HIS A 238 -4.46 -9.29 10.17
C HIS A 238 -4.12 -10.42 9.18
N ARG A 239 -3.02 -11.15 9.39
CA ARG A 239 -2.61 -12.31 8.58
C ARG A 239 -2.49 -12.03 7.07
N HIS A 240 -2.30 -10.76 6.70
CA HIS A 240 -2.01 -10.39 5.32
C HIS A 240 -0.54 -10.73 5.02
N ALA A 241 -0.29 -11.73 4.18
CA ALA A 241 1.04 -12.33 4.03
C ALA A 241 2.16 -11.32 3.77
N HIS A 242 1.97 -10.39 2.83
CA HIS A 242 2.96 -9.36 2.52
C HIS A 242 3.26 -8.43 3.70
N TRP A 243 2.22 -7.94 4.38
CA TRP A 243 2.40 -6.94 5.46
C TRP A 243 2.88 -7.59 6.75
N ALA A 244 2.48 -8.84 6.99
CA ALA A 244 2.96 -9.63 8.11
C ALA A 244 4.46 -9.94 7.96
N THR A 245 4.91 -10.39 6.77
CA THR A 245 6.34 -10.65 6.57
C THR A 245 7.19 -9.39 6.48
N ALA A 246 6.65 -8.29 5.96
CA ALA A 246 7.29 -6.97 6.01
C ALA A 246 7.49 -6.51 7.47
N SER A 247 6.44 -6.61 8.29
CA SER A 247 6.49 -6.23 9.69
C SER A 247 7.44 -7.13 10.49
N GLY A 248 7.39 -8.45 10.28
CA GLY A 248 8.30 -9.40 10.92
C GLY A 248 9.76 -9.16 10.54
N TYR A 249 10.06 -8.76 9.30
CA TYR A 249 11.39 -8.33 8.89
C TYR A 249 11.84 -7.10 9.69
N GLN A 250 11.04 -6.04 9.72
CA GLN A 250 11.41 -4.78 10.39
C GLN A 250 11.55 -4.94 11.91
N MET A 251 10.63 -5.68 12.54
CA MET A 251 10.71 -6.04 13.96
C MET A 251 12.01 -6.78 14.31
N SER A 252 12.58 -7.54 13.38
CA SER A 252 13.83 -8.27 13.56
C SER A 252 15.05 -7.39 13.26
N GLN A 253 14.95 -6.58 12.21
CA GLN A 253 16.00 -5.70 11.73
C GLN A 253 16.31 -4.57 12.72
N VAL A 254 15.31 -4.05 13.44
CA VAL A 254 15.53 -2.95 14.41
C VAL A 254 16.51 -3.34 15.54
N PHE A 255 16.59 -4.61 15.92
CA PHE A 255 17.61 -5.08 16.88
C PHE A 255 19.02 -5.09 16.28
N PHE A 256 19.14 -5.45 14.99
CA PHE A 256 20.42 -5.35 14.30
C PHE A 256 20.90 -3.90 14.23
N GLU A 257 19.99 -2.97 13.94
CA GLU A 257 20.29 -1.54 13.88
C GLU A 257 20.68 -0.96 15.25
N LEU A 258 20.07 -1.44 16.34
CA LEU A 258 20.50 -1.09 17.70
C LEU A 258 21.92 -1.59 18.00
N TRP A 259 22.23 -2.84 17.64
CA TRP A 259 23.59 -3.37 17.74
C TRP A 259 24.57 -2.52 16.92
N GLU A 260 24.23 -2.22 15.67
CA GLU A 260 25.07 -1.44 14.76
C GLU A 260 25.34 -0.04 15.32
N ALA A 261 24.29 0.66 15.78
CA ALA A 261 24.41 1.99 16.39
C ALA A 261 25.34 2.00 17.60
N ALA A 262 25.32 0.93 18.41
CA ALA A 262 26.16 0.83 19.60
C ALA A 262 27.62 0.49 19.27
N VAL A 263 27.89 -0.44 18.35
CA VAL A 263 29.27 -0.87 18.02
C VAL A 263 30.02 0.13 17.14
N THR A 264 29.30 0.97 16.40
CA THR A 264 29.84 2.06 15.58
C THR A 264 29.85 3.42 16.29
N ALA A 265 29.29 3.50 17.50
CA ALA A 265 29.27 4.73 18.28
C ALA A 265 30.67 5.35 18.46
N PRO A 266 30.78 6.69 18.48
CA PRO A 266 32.04 7.35 18.75
C PRO A 266 32.55 6.98 20.15
N TYR A 267 33.86 6.88 20.29
CA TYR A 267 34.46 6.63 21.59
C TYR A 267 34.22 7.82 22.54
N PRO A 268 33.94 7.58 23.84
CA PRO A 268 33.94 8.61 24.87
C PRO A 268 35.20 9.48 24.82
N SER A 269 35.02 10.78 25.06
CA SER A 269 36.06 11.80 24.81
C SER A 269 37.30 11.60 25.68
N ALA A 270 37.12 11.08 26.91
CA ALA A 270 38.21 10.81 27.85
C ALA A 270 38.96 9.48 27.59
N MET A 271 38.59 8.73 26.55
CA MET A 271 39.10 7.38 26.33
C MET A 271 40.52 7.36 25.71
N SER A 272 41.46 6.75 26.43
CA SER A 272 42.82 6.51 25.94
C SER A 272 42.83 5.44 24.82
N GLN A 273 43.85 5.47 23.96
CA GLN A 273 44.00 4.49 22.89
C GLN A 273 44.12 3.05 23.42
N GLN A 274 44.78 2.86 24.56
CA GLN A 274 44.93 1.54 25.20
C GLN A 274 43.59 0.98 25.73
N ALA A 275 42.66 1.85 26.13
CA ALA A 275 41.34 1.46 26.63
C ALA A 275 40.34 1.10 25.51
N ARG A 276 40.62 1.42 24.24
CA ARG A 276 39.67 1.20 23.14
C ARG A 276 39.37 -0.28 22.88
N ALA A 277 40.40 -1.14 22.84
CA ALA A 277 40.22 -2.56 22.58
C ALA A 277 39.35 -3.28 23.65
N PRO A 278 39.61 -3.13 24.97
CA PRO A 278 38.72 -3.71 25.98
C PRO A 278 37.32 -3.09 25.96
N TYR A 279 37.19 -1.79 25.67
CA TYR A 279 35.89 -1.14 25.51
C TYR A 279 35.07 -1.72 24.35
N VAL A 280 35.67 -1.91 23.17
CA VAL A 280 35.00 -2.55 22.03
C VAL A 280 34.47 -3.93 22.42
N ARG A 281 35.31 -4.76 23.06
CA ARG A 281 34.90 -6.08 23.53
C ARG A 281 33.68 -5.99 24.46
N GLU A 282 33.70 -5.09 25.42
CA GLU A 282 32.61 -4.92 26.38
C GLU A 282 31.29 -4.51 25.70
N VAL A 283 31.34 -3.54 24.78
CA VAL A 283 30.18 -3.10 24.00
C VAL A 283 29.61 -4.29 23.21
N HIS A 284 30.44 -5.04 22.49
CA HIS A 284 30.00 -6.21 21.74
C HIS A 284 29.36 -7.29 22.64
N VAL A 285 29.97 -7.59 23.78
CA VAL A 285 29.40 -8.55 24.75
C VAL A 285 28.03 -8.11 25.23
N ARG A 286 27.86 -6.81 25.54
CA ARG A 286 26.57 -6.25 25.98
C ARG A 286 25.51 -6.30 24.86
N MET A 287 25.92 -6.00 23.63
CA MET A 287 25.00 -5.91 22.47
C MET A 287 24.70 -7.26 21.81
N ARG A 288 25.38 -8.34 22.20
CA ARG A 288 25.16 -9.69 21.65
C ARG A 288 23.71 -10.15 21.72
N SER A 289 22.99 -9.78 22.77
CA SER A 289 21.58 -10.13 22.93
C SER A 289 20.69 -9.54 21.82
N TYR A 290 21.06 -8.39 21.25
CA TYR A 290 20.35 -7.81 20.10
C TYR A 290 20.61 -8.57 18.81
N LEU A 291 21.84 -9.00 18.55
CA LEU A 291 22.14 -9.89 17.41
C LEU A 291 21.36 -11.20 17.50
N GLN A 292 21.30 -11.80 18.68
CA GLN A 292 20.54 -13.04 18.90
C GLN A 292 19.04 -12.85 18.64
N LYS A 293 18.44 -11.80 19.22
CA LYS A 293 17.02 -11.46 18.97
C LYS A 293 16.74 -11.19 17.49
N SER A 294 17.63 -10.49 16.81
CA SER A 294 17.51 -10.22 15.38
C SER A 294 17.57 -11.51 14.57
N LEU A 295 18.53 -12.39 14.85
CA LEU A 295 18.65 -13.70 14.19
C LEU A 295 17.39 -14.55 14.37
N GLU A 296 16.95 -14.71 15.62
CA GLU A 296 15.74 -15.47 15.96
C GLU A 296 14.51 -14.90 15.24
N GLY A 297 14.33 -13.57 15.27
CA GLY A 297 13.23 -12.91 14.59
C GLY A 297 13.25 -13.12 13.07
N HIS A 298 14.42 -12.99 12.43
CA HIS A 298 14.54 -13.23 10.99
C HIS A 298 14.23 -14.69 10.62
N GLN A 299 14.68 -15.65 11.42
CA GLN A 299 14.33 -17.07 11.24
C GLN A 299 12.82 -17.32 11.41
N MET A 300 12.20 -16.72 12.43
CA MET A 300 10.75 -16.79 12.62
C MET A 300 9.99 -16.17 11.44
N ASN A 301 10.47 -15.08 10.86
CA ASN A 301 9.83 -14.43 9.71
C ASN A 301 9.90 -15.30 8.44
N VAL A 302 11.00 -16.06 8.25
CA VAL A 302 11.09 -17.07 7.18
C VAL A 302 10.03 -18.16 7.40
N GLY A 303 9.95 -18.72 8.62
CA GLY A 303 8.93 -19.72 8.96
C GLY A 303 7.50 -19.19 8.84
N LEU A 304 7.26 -17.91 9.13
CA LEU A 304 5.95 -17.26 8.94
C LEU A 304 5.53 -17.25 7.47
N ALA A 305 6.45 -16.92 6.56
CA ALA A 305 6.17 -16.92 5.12
C ALA A 305 5.86 -18.34 4.60
N GLU A 306 6.64 -19.33 5.06
CA GLU A 306 6.40 -20.75 4.78
C GLU A 306 5.01 -21.19 5.27
N ALA A 307 4.60 -20.77 6.47
CA ALA A 307 3.28 -21.09 7.02
C ALA A 307 2.12 -20.47 6.20
N TYR A 308 2.36 -19.34 5.53
CA TYR A 308 1.43 -18.76 4.56
C TYR A 308 1.50 -19.39 3.18
N GLY A 309 2.44 -20.32 2.93
CA GLY A 309 2.65 -20.93 1.63
C GLY A 309 3.19 -19.97 0.57
N VAL A 310 3.88 -18.90 0.98
CA VAL A 310 4.43 -17.89 0.06
C VAL A 310 5.92 -17.65 0.33
N SER A 311 6.66 -17.26 -0.71
CA SER A 311 7.93 -16.54 -0.55
C SER A 311 7.70 -15.08 -0.92
N THR A 312 8.20 -14.17 -0.08
CA THR A 312 8.10 -12.72 -0.25
C THR A 312 9.50 -12.11 -0.30
N ALA A 313 9.62 -10.90 -0.85
CA ALA A 313 10.89 -10.17 -0.80
C ALA A 313 11.43 -10.03 0.64
N TRP A 314 10.54 -9.89 1.62
CA TRP A 314 10.87 -9.74 3.04
C TRP A 314 11.35 -11.04 3.70
N SER A 315 10.79 -12.19 3.31
CA SER A 315 11.26 -13.48 3.82
C SER A 315 12.63 -13.85 3.25
N GLU A 316 12.87 -13.57 1.97
CA GLU A 316 14.20 -13.74 1.38
C GLU A 316 15.21 -12.77 2.00
N ALA A 317 14.84 -11.51 2.22
CA ALA A 317 15.69 -10.54 2.92
C ALA A 317 16.00 -10.99 4.36
N SER A 318 15.02 -11.54 5.09
CA SER A 318 15.23 -12.13 6.41
C SER A 318 16.22 -13.29 6.36
N LYS A 319 16.10 -14.18 5.38
CA LYS A 319 17.04 -15.31 5.20
C LYS A 319 18.46 -14.81 4.97
N SER A 320 18.64 -13.83 4.08
CA SER A 320 19.95 -13.21 3.83
C SER A 320 20.52 -12.54 5.08
N ARG A 321 19.69 -11.79 5.83
CA ARG A 321 20.14 -11.12 7.06
C ARG A 321 20.51 -12.11 8.17
N ALA A 322 19.74 -13.19 8.33
CA ALA A 322 20.05 -14.25 9.29
C ALA A 322 21.43 -14.87 9.03
N MET A 323 21.78 -15.15 7.77
CA MET A 323 23.11 -15.66 7.42
C MET A 323 24.22 -14.68 7.80
N GLN A 324 24.05 -13.39 7.50
CA GLN A 324 25.02 -12.35 7.87
C GLN A 324 25.20 -12.25 9.39
N ILE A 325 24.11 -12.31 10.16
CA ILE A 325 24.18 -12.26 11.63
C ILE A 325 24.90 -13.50 12.18
N MET A 326 24.66 -14.69 11.63
CA MET A 326 25.38 -15.90 12.02
C MET A 326 26.90 -15.77 11.77
N GLU A 327 27.32 -15.18 10.65
CA GLU A 327 28.72 -14.90 10.37
C GLU A 327 29.34 -13.91 11.37
N ILE A 328 28.62 -12.85 11.72
CA ILE A 328 29.06 -11.87 12.73
C ILE A 328 29.24 -12.56 14.08
N LEU A 329 28.25 -13.33 14.53
CA LEU A 329 28.31 -14.08 15.79
C LEU A 329 29.47 -15.08 15.81
N ALA A 330 29.73 -15.76 14.68
CA ALA A 330 30.85 -16.70 14.56
C ALA A 330 32.22 -16.00 14.65
N LYS A 331 32.36 -14.79 14.09
CA LYS A 331 33.57 -13.96 14.23
C LYS A 331 33.74 -13.46 15.66
N GLU A 332 32.68 -12.93 16.27
CA GLU A 332 32.72 -12.47 17.66
C GLU A 332 33.08 -13.60 18.64
N ALA A 333 32.64 -14.83 18.39
CA ALA A 333 32.99 -16.00 19.19
C ALA A 333 34.50 -16.32 19.16
N LYS A 334 35.21 -15.92 18.10
CA LYS A 334 36.66 -16.03 17.96
C LYS A 334 37.42 -14.81 18.50
N GLY A 335 36.70 -13.82 19.05
CA GLY A 335 37.27 -12.54 19.50
C GLY A 335 37.50 -11.53 18.37
N GLU A 336 37.00 -11.80 17.17
CA GLU A 336 37.05 -10.89 16.03
C GLU A 336 35.82 -9.98 16.06
N PHE A 337 35.90 -8.86 16.77
CA PHE A 337 34.79 -7.91 16.92
C PHE A 337 34.58 -7.09 15.65
N VAL A 338 33.43 -7.30 14.99
CA VAL A 338 33.08 -6.69 13.70
C VAL A 338 32.54 -5.28 13.91
N ARG A 339 33.17 -4.28 13.29
CA ARG A 339 32.56 -2.95 13.13
C ARG A 339 32.09 -2.79 11.69
N PRO A 340 30.77 -2.78 11.43
CA PRO A 340 30.25 -2.47 10.10
C PRO A 340 30.79 -1.12 9.61
N SER A 341 31.16 -1.06 8.35
CA SER A 341 31.42 0.21 7.68
C SER A 341 30.08 0.91 7.47
N SER A 342 29.96 2.13 8.02
CA SER A 342 28.82 3.04 7.87
C SER A 342 28.52 3.40 6.42
#